data_AF-A0A7S3T5T0-F1
#
_entry.id   AF-A0A7S3T5T0-F1
#
_cell.length_a   1.000
_cell.length_b   1.000
_cell.length_c   1.000
_cell.angle_alpha   90.00
_cell.angle_beta   90.00
_cell.angle_gamma   90.00
#
_symmetry.space_group_name_H-M   'P 1'
#
loop_
_entity.id
_entity.type
_entity.pdbx_description
1 polymer ?
#
loop_
_entity_poly.entity_id
_entity_poly.type
_entity_poly.pdbx_seq_one_letter_code
_entity_poly.pdbx_strand_id
1 'polypeptide(L)'
;KKTVFKWQEGFWQAMKKVFDESYKTKYVAAGLLDKCGGELPHLISDAATMQIIRWTDGGFGMAAHNYDGDMLTDEVAQVHRSPGFITSNLIGKRDDGTMIKEFEASH
;
A
#
# COMPACT_ATOMS: atom_id res chain seq x y z
N LYS A 1 -1.56 -6.94 10.03
CA LYS A 1 -1.21 -7.59 11.32
C LYS A 1 -1.08 -9.12 11.25
N LYS A 2 -0.50 -9.70 10.17
CA LYS A 2 -0.50 -11.17 9.96
C LYS A 2 0.24 -12.00 11.01
N THR A 3 1.18 -11.41 11.73
CA THR A 3 1.91 -12.06 12.82
C THR A 3 1.00 -12.45 13.97
N VAL A 4 -0.06 -11.67 14.23
CA VAL A 4 -1.08 -11.92 15.27
C VAL A 4 -2.37 -12.47 14.64
N PHE A 5 -2.88 -11.82 13.59
CA PHE A 5 -4.06 -12.25 12.85
C PHE A 5 -3.67 -13.18 11.70
N LYS A 6 -3.43 -14.45 12.04
CA LYS A 6 -2.86 -15.45 11.11
C LYS A 6 -3.64 -15.61 9.81
N TRP A 7 -4.96 -15.37 9.80
CA TRP A 7 -5.79 -15.44 8.60
C TRP A 7 -5.41 -14.38 7.55
N GLN A 8 -4.67 -13.33 7.92
CA GLN A 8 -4.17 -12.31 6.99
C GLN A 8 -2.92 -12.74 6.21
N GLU A 9 -2.33 -13.91 6.50
CA GLU A 9 -1.11 -14.36 5.82
C GLU A 9 -1.32 -14.51 4.31
N GLY A 10 -2.51 -14.94 3.87
CA GLY A 10 -2.84 -15.10 2.45
C GLY A 10 -2.70 -13.81 1.63
N PHE A 11 -3.03 -12.65 2.21
CA PHE A 11 -2.86 -11.35 1.57
C PHE A 11 -1.38 -11.08 1.27
N TRP A 12 -0.50 -11.29 2.25
CA TRP A 12 0.94 -11.09 2.06
C TRP A 12 1.52 -12.09 1.05
N GLN A 13 1.16 -13.36 1.13
CA GLN A 13 1.67 -14.38 0.22
C GLN A 13 1.30 -14.09 -1.23
N ALA A 14 0.05 -13.71 -1.51
CA ALA A 14 -0.38 -13.36 -2.86
C ALA A 14 0.40 -12.15 -3.41
N MET A 15 0.55 -11.10 -2.60
CA MET A 15 1.30 -9.90 -2.96
C MET A 15 2.78 -10.21 -3.24
N LYS A 16 3.44 -10.95 -2.34
CA LYS A 16 4.86 -11.32 -2.48
C LYS A 16 5.09 -12.20 -3.70
N LYS A 17 4.24 -13.19 -3.93
CA LYS A 17 4.32 -14.09 -5.09
C LYS A 17 4.28 -13.30 -6.40
N VAL A 18 3.26 -12.45 -6.58
CA VAL A 18 3.12 -11.65 -7.80
C VAL A 18 4.30 -10.67 -7.96
N PHE A 19 4.74 -10.05 -6.86
CA PHE A 19 5.90 -9.15 -6.89
C PHE A 19 7.17 -9.88 -7.34
N ASP A 20 7.49 -11.03 -6.75
CA ASP A 20 8.68 -11.81 -7.07
C ASP A 20 8.68 -12.32 -8.51
N GLU A 21 7.52 -12.80 -8.98
CA GLU A 21 7.37 -13.35 -10.32
C GLU A 21 7.40 -12.27 -11.42
N SER A 22 6.78 -11.11 -11.18
CA SER A 22 6.45 -10.16 -12.26
C SER A 22 7.10 -8.77 -12.14
N TYR A 23 7.56 -8.36 -10.96
CA TYR A 23 7.95 -6.98 -10.68
C TYR A 23 9.36 -6.82 -10.12
N LYS A 24 9.86 -7.77 -9.32
CA LYS A 24 11.13 -7.63 -8.59
C LYS A 24 12.30 -7.21 -9.47
N THR A 25 12.51 -7.88 -10.61
CA THR A 25 13.60 -7.54 -11.54
C THR A 25 13.50 -6.09 -12.06
N LYS A 26 12.28 -5.59 -12.30
CA LYS A 26 12.07 -4.20 -12.75
C LYS A 26 12.36 -3.21 -11.64
N TYR A 27 11.97 -3.52 -10.40
CA TYR A 27 12.26 -2.69 -9.23
C TYR A 27 13.76 -2.64 -8.90
N VAL A 28 14.48 -3.77 -9.04
CA VAL A 28 15.94 -3.82 -8.90
C VAL A 28 16.63 -2.99 -9.97
N ALA A 29 16.23 -3.14 -11.24
CA ALA A 29 16.80 -2.36 -12.34
C ALA A 29 16.56 -0.85 -12.17
N ALA A 30 15.48 -0.46 -11.49
CA ALA A 30 15.16 0.93 -11.18
C ALA A 30 15.77 1.44 -9.85
N GLY A 31 16.52 0.62 -9.10
CA GLY A 31 17.11 1.00 -7.80
C GLY A 31 16.08 1.26 -6.69
N LEU A 32 14.84 0.77 -6.84
CA LEU A 32 13.75 1.07 -5.92
C LEU A 32 13.78 0.21 -4.64
N LEU A 33 14.58 -0.87 -4.62
CA LEU A 33 14.68 -1.77 -3.47
C LEU A 33 15.86 -1.49 -2.54
N ASP A 34 16.70 -0.51 -2.88
CA ASP A 34 17.93 -0.21 -2.14
C ASP A 34 17.63 0.20 -0.70
N LYS A 35 16.53 0.95 -0.51
CA LYS A 35 16.08 1.42 0.81
C LYS A 35 15.36 0.34 1.64
N CYS A 36 15.04 -0.81 1.06
CA CYS A 36 14.30 -1.89 1.73
C CYS A 36 15.00 -3.26 1.70
N GLY A 37 16.31 -3.28 1.43
CA GLY A 37 17.13 -4.49 1.53
C GLY A 37 16.93 -5.47 0.37
N GLY A 38 16.53 -5.00 -0.81
CA GLY A 38 16.43 -5.84 -2.01
C GLY A 38 15.18 -6.74 -2.10
N GLU A 39 14.30 -6.69 -1.11
CA GLU A 39 13.07 -7.46 -1.05
C GLU A 39 11.85 -6.55 -0.87
N LEU A 40 10.67 -7.07 -1.21
CA LEU A 40 9.41 -6.42 -0.81
C LEU A 40 9.28 -6.52 0.73
N PRO A 41 9.21 -5.41 1.46
CA PRO A 41 9.06 -5.45 2.91
C PRO A 41 7.60 -5.73 3.29
N HIS A 42 7.42 -6.52 4.34
CA HIS A 42 6.15 -6.59 5.08
C HIS A 42 6.27 -5.79 6.36
N LEU A 43 5.37 -4.81 6.56
CA LEU A 43 5.24 -4.07 7.82
C LEU A 43 4.03 -4.57 8.60
N ILE A 44 4.19 -4.74 9.91
CA ILE A 44 3.04 -4.84 10.82
C ILE A 44 2.35 -3.46 10.89
N SER A 45 1.01 -3.42 10.99
CA SER A 45 0.25 -2.18 10.75
C SER A 45 0.59 -1.06 11.74
N ASP A 46 0.95 -1.40 12.97
CA ASP A 46 1.48 -0.48 13.99
C ASP A 46 2.85 0.11 13.63
N ALA A 47 3.74 -0.69 13.02
CA ALA A 47 4.99 -0.17 12.49
C ALA A 47 4.75 0.72 11.26
N ALA A 48 3.72 0.43 10.44
CA ALA A 48 3.37 1.25 9.28
C ALA A 48 2.95 2.67 9.68
N THR A 49 2.11 2.81 10.72
CA THR A 49 1.77 4.10 11.35
C THR A 49 3.02 4.91 11.70
N MET A 50 3.97 4.28 12.41
CA MET A 50 5.23 4.96 12.76
C MET A 50 6.04 5.41 11.53
N GLN A 51 6.04 4.62 10.44
CA GLN A 51 6.77 4.99 9.23
C GLN A 51 6.08 6.13 8.45
N ILE A 52 4.75 6.21 8.45
CA ILE A 52 4.02 7.31 7.80
C ILE A 52 4.43 8.67 8.40
N ILE A 53 4.59 8.73 9.72
CA ILE A 53 5.05 9.95 10.41
C ILE A 53 6.54 10.23 10.16
N ARG A 54 7.37 9.18 10.04
CA ARG A 54 8.84 9.30 9.93
C ARG A 54 9.33 9.56 8.51
N TRP A 55 8.71 8.97 7.49
CA TRP A 55 9.16 9.05 6.10
C TRP A 55 8.56 10.26 5.39
N THR A 56 8.89 11.45 5.88
CA THR A 56 8.37 12.73 5.37
C THR A 56 8.84 13.06 3.96
N ASP A 57 9.94 12.46 3.50
CA ASP A 57 10.42 12.59 2.11
C ASP A 57 9.49 11.89 1.09
N GLY A 58 8.52 11.11 1.58
CA GLY A 58 7.61 10.33 0.75
C GLY A 58 8.35 9.25 -0.04
N GLY A 59 7.90 8.99 -1.27
CA GLY A 59 8.55 8.02 -2.16
C GLY A 59 8.32 6.55 -1.75
N PHE A 60 7.21 6.27 -1.08
CA PHE A 60 6.78 4.92 -0.72
C PHE A 60 5.32 4.66 -1.13
N GLY A 61 4.95 3.38 -1.20
CA GLY A 61 3.58 2.94 -1.39
C GLY A 61 3.23 1.86 -0.37
N MET A 62 1.99 1.86 0.12
CA MET A 62 1.48 0.87 1.06
C MET A 62 0.21 0.23 0.50
N ALA A 63 0.06 -1.08 0.70
CA ALA A 63 -1.15 -1.83 0.40
C ALA A 63 -1.61 -2.56 1.67
N ALA A 64 -2.85 -2.37 2.06
CA ALA A 64 -3.42 -2.88 3.30
C ALA A 64 -4.82 -3.49 3.09
N HIS A 65 -5.31 -4.20 4.10
CA HIS A 65 -6.72 -4.61 4.14
C HIS A 65 -7.61 -3.39 4.33
N ASN A 66 -8.87 -3.47 3.90
CA ASN A 66 -9.85 -2.38 3.94
C ASN A 66 -9.78 -1.53 5.24
N TYR A 67 -10.00 -2.13 6.40
CA TYR A 67 -9.99 -1.40 7.67
C TYR A 67 -8.62 -0.83 8.08
N ASP A 68 -7.53 -1.57 7.86
CA ASP A 68 -6.17 -1.03 8.11
C ASP A 68 -5.88 0.12 7.13
N GLY A 69 -6.37 0.03 5.89
CA GLY A 69 -6.23 1.04 4.85
C GLY A 69 -6.93 2.35 5.23
N ASP A 70 -8.19 2.28 5.63
CA ASP A 70 -9.02 3.41 6.09
C ASP A 70 -8.26 4.24 7.16
N MET A 71 -7.82 3.56 8.23
CA MET A 71 -7.08 4.20 9.33
C MET A 71 -5.73 4.78 8.88
N LEU A 72 -4.97 4.06 8.05
CA LEU A 72 -3.66 4.50 7.59
C LEU A 72 -3.76 5.67 6.59
N THR A 73 -4.82 5.72 5.77
CA THR A 73 -5.02 6.81 4.81
C THR A 73 -5.41 8.11 5.49
N ASP A 74 -6.17 8.06 6.59
CA ASP A 74 -6.43 9.24 7.43
C ASP A 74 -5.13 9.79 8.05
N GLU A 75 -4.25 8.90 8.49
CA GLU A 75 -2.93 9.27 9.02
C GLU A 75 -2.05 9.93 7.93
N VAL A 76 -2.02 9.35 6.72
CA VAL A 76 -1.33 9.94 5.56
C VAL A 76 -1.91 11.32 5.23
N ALA A 77 -3.23 11.49 5.26
CA ALA A 77 -3.88 12.76 5.01
C ALA A 77 -3.43 13.84 6.03
N GLN A 78 -3.37 13.47 7.30
CA GLN A 78 -2.97 14.37 8.38
C GLN A 78 -1.47 14.74 8.32
N VAL A 79 -0.60 13.80 7.94
CA VAL A 79 0.83 14.08 7.72
C VAL A 79 1.05 14.95 6.49
N HIS A 80 0.24 14.77 5.44
CA HIS A 80 0.41 15.50 4.20
C HIS A 80 -0.12 16.94 4.29
N ARG A 81 -1.38 17.13 4.70
CA ARG A 81 -1.99 18.44 4.95
C ARG A 81 -3.37 18.32 5.61
N SER A 82 -4.30 17.68 4.90
CA SER A 82 -5.70 17.41 5.30
C SER A 82 -6.33 16.43 4.31
N PRO A 83 -7.50 15.83 4.64
CA PRO A 83 -8.18 14.85 3.77
C PRO A 83 -8.38 15.30 2.32
N GLY A 84 -8.73 16.57 2.09
CA GLY A 84 -8.93 17.11 0.73
C GLY A 84 -7.70 17.12 -0.20
N PHE A 85 -6.50 16.78 0.29
CA PHE A 85 -5.30 16.61 -0.51
C PHE A 85 -4.99 15.15 -0.86
N ILE A 86 -5.83 14.21 -0.41
CA ILE A 86 -5.76 12.79 -0.75
C ILE A 86 -6.86 12.46 -1.76
N THR A 87 -6.54 11.59 -2.71
CA THR A 87 -7.53 11.07 -3.66
C THR A 87 -8.23 9.85 -3.09
N SER A 88 -9.54 9.73 -3.30
CA SER A 88 -10.26 8.47 -3.14
C SER A 88 -10.73 7.99 -4.51
N ASN A 89 -10.13 6.90 -4.99
CA ASN A 89 -10.41 6.38 -6.33
C ASN A 89 -10.73 4.88 -6.22
N LEU A 90 -11.97 4.52 -6.53
CA LEU A 90 -12.38 3.13 -6.61
C LEU A 90 -12.00 2.56 -7.99
N ILE A 91 -11.23 1.47 -7.96
CA ILE A 91 -10.85 0.72 -9.15
C ILE A 91 -11.47 -0.67 -9.08
N GLY A 92 -12.40 -0.94 -9.99
CA GLY A 92 -13.08 -2.23 -10.14
C GLY A 92 -12.88 -2.82 -11.54
N LYS A 93 -13.47 -4.00 -11.75
CA LYS A 93 -13.45 -4.70 -13.04
C LYS A 93 -14.82 -5.31 -13.31
N ARG A 94 -15.40 -5.02 -14.48
CA ARG A 94 -16.64 -5.68 -14.96
C ARG A 94 -16.34 -7.11 -15.37
N ASP A 95 -17.39 -7.92 -15.48
CA ASP A 95 -17.30 -9.31 -15.93
C ASP A 95 -16.70 -9.43 -17.35
N ASP A 96 -16.91 -8.43 -18.21
CA ASP A 96 -16.34 -8.35 -19.57
C ASP A 96 -14.84 -7.95 -19.59
N GLY A 97 -14.25 -7.69 -18.43
CA GLY A 97 -12.86 -7.29 -18.28
C GLY A 97 -12.59 -5.79 -18.34
N THR A 98 -13.61 -4.97 -18.63
CA THR A 98 -13.50 -3.51 -18.65
C THR A 98 -13.26 -2.96 -17.25
N MET A 99 -12.34 -2.01 -17.14
CA MET A 99 -12.04 -1.32 -15.88
C MET A 99 -13.18 -0.38 -15.50
N ILE A 100 -13.65 -0.49 -14.25
CA ILE A 100 -14.54 0.49 -13.62
C ILE A 100 -13.66 1.47 -12.85
N LYS A 101 -13.89 2.77 -13.05
CA LYS A 101 -13.17 3.83 -12.35
C LYS A 101 -14.17 4.85 -11.82
N GLU A 102 -14.17 5.05 -10.51
CA GLU A 102 -14.92 6.08 -9.82
C GLU A 102 -13.93 6.95 -9.05
N PHE A 103 -14.16 8.26 -9.07
CA PHE A 103 -13.27 9.27 -8.49
C PHE A 103 -14.11 10.16 -7.58
N GLU A 104 -13.66 10.30 -6.33
CA GLU A 104 -14.29 11.17 -5.35
C GLU A 104 -13.22 11.98 -4.59
N ALA A 105 -13.64 13.12 -4.05
CA ALA A 105 -12.82 13.85 -3.12
C ALA A 105 -12.88 13.18 -1.74
N SER A 106 -11.80 13.24 -0.97
CA SER A 106 -11.76 12.69 0.39
C SER A 106 -12.34 13.65 1.45
N HIS A 107 -13.22 14.59 1.06
CA HIS A 107 -13.85 15.58 1.95
C HIS A 107 -15.38 15.50 1.95
#